data_AF-T0Z443-F1
#
_entry.id   AF-T0Z443-F1
#
_cell.length_a   1.000
_cell.length_b   1.000
_cell.length_c   1.000
_cell.angle_alpha   90.00
_cell.angle_beta   90.00
_cell.angle_gamma   90.00
#
_symmetry.space_group_name_H-M   'P 1'
#
loop_
_entity.id
_entity.type
_entity.pdbx_description
1 polymer ?
#
loop_
_entity_poly.entity_id
_entity_poly.type
_entity_poly.pdbx_seq_one_letter_code
_entity_poly.pdbx_strand_id
1 'polypeptide(L)' 'ARILQNFPGFGHKYRTEDEGEVRVLLYGHYRIVYLLRFPEILDILGVFHGALDLDRYIP' A
#
# COMPACT_ATOMS: atom_id res chain seq x y z
N ALA A 1 5.03 -3.45 -10.61
CA ALA A 1 5.02 -2.04 -11.04
C ALA A 1 6.39 -1.41 -10.77
N ARG A 2 7.08 -0.87 -11.77
CA ARG A 2 8.44 -0.32 -11.63
C ARG A 2 8.52 0.98 -10.81
N ILE A 3 7.39 1.66 -10.63
CA ILE A 3 7.31 2.92 -9.89
C ILE A 3 7.62 2.77 -8.39
N LEU A 4 7.18 1.67 -7.77
CA LEU A 4 7.40 1.42 -6.33
C LEU A 4 8.85 1.07 -6.00
N GLN A 5 9.63 0.58 -6.97
CA GLN A 5 11.06 0.33 -6.80
C GLN A 5 11.87 1.63 -6.71
N ASN A 6 11.42 2.67 -7.42
CA ASN A 6 12.11 3.96 -7.49
C ASN A 6 11.52 5.00 -6.52
N PHE A 7 10.23 4.86 -6.20
CA PHE A 7 9.46 5.80 -5.39
C PHE A 7 8.54 5.03 -4.43
N PRO A 8 9.09 4.34 -3.42
CA PRO A 8 8.29 3.54 -2.49
C PRO A 8 7.26 4.37 -1.71
N GLY A 9 7.49 5.68 -1.55
CA GLY A 9 6.55 6.62 -0.93
C GLY A 9 5.44 7.15 -1.86
N PHE A 10 5.25 6.62 -3.07
CA PHE A 10 4.29 7.17 -4.04
C PHE A 10 2.81 6.90 -3.70
N GLY A 11 2.51 5.85 -2.94
CA GLY A 11 1.16 5.56 -2.46
C GLY A 11 0.71 6.49 -1.33
N HIS A 12 -0.60 6.74 -1.24
CA HIS A 12 -1.21 7.52 -0.16
C HIS A 12 -1.02 6.81 1.17
N LYS A 13 -0.55 7.53 2.19
CA LYS A 13 -0.40 7.00 3.55
C LYS A 13 -1.78 6.73 4.14
N TYR A 14 -2.07 5.46 4.41
CA TYR A 14 -3.32 5.03 5.03
C TYR A 14 -3.25 5.17 6.55
N ARG A 15 -2.24 4.54 7.16
CA ARG A 15 -1.98 4.59 8.60
C ARG A 15 -0.52 4.23 8.90
N THR A 16 -0.10 4.50 10.13
CA THR A 16 1.21 4.08 10.65
C THR A 16 0.98 2.97 11.66
N GLU A 17 1.77 1.91 11.50
CA GLU A 17 1.89 0.78 12.42
C GLU A 17 3.31 0.76 13.00
N ASP A 18 3.53 -0.07 14.02
CA ASP A 18 4.86 -0.27 14.60
C ASP A 18 5.87 -0.79 13.55
N GLU A 19 5.41 -1.60 12.59
CA GLU A 19 6.24 -2.14 11.53
C GLU A 19 6.57 -1.13 10.42
N GLY A 20 5.79 -0.05 10.27
CA GLY A 20 6.00 0.96 9.23
C GLY A 20 4.73 1.65 8.74
N GLU A 21 4.75 2.15 7.50
CA GLU A 21 3.63 2.88 6.91
C GLU A 21 2.81 1.99 5.97
N VAL A 22 1.54 1.78 6.29
CA VAL A 22 0.59 1.18 5.35
C VAL A 22 0.20 2.24 4.33
N ARG A 23 0.38 1.92 3.05
CA ARG A 23 0.15 2.83 1.93
C ARG A 23 -0.73 2.18 0.87
N VAL A 24 -1.47 3.01 0.15
CA VAL A 24 -2.40 2.59 -0.90
C VAL A 24 -2.03 3.28 -2.21
N LEU A 25 -1.76 2.49 -3.24
CA LEU A 25 -1.53 2.96 -4.60
C LEU A 25 -2.73 2.60 -5.49
N LEU A 26 -3.29 3.59 -6.17
CA LEU A 26 -4.33 3.37 -7.18
C LEU A 26 -3.70 2.93 -8.50
N TYR A 27 -4.23 1.86 -9.08
CA TYR A 27 -3.83 1.36 -10.39
C TYR A 27 -5.08 0.90 -11.17
N GLY A 28 -5.63 1.79 -11.99
CA GLY A 28 -6.92 1.58 -12.64
C GLY A 28 -8.03 1.42 -11.59
N HIS A 29 -8.83 0.36 -11.72
CA HIS A 29 -9.90 0.02 -10.77
C HIS A 29 -9.40 -0.80 -9.57
N TYR A 30 -8.10 -0.87 -9.33
CA TYR A 30 -7.53 -1.63 -8.22
C TYR A 30 -6.75 -0.73 -7.27
N ARG A 31 -6.74 -1.15 -6.01
CA ARG A 31 -5.95 -0.56 -4.92
C ARG A 31 -4.87 -1.56 -4.55
N ILE A 32 -3.62 -1.18 -4.69
CA ILE A 32 -2.46 -1.96 -4.23
C ILE A 32 -2.11 -1.45 -2.84
N VAL A 33 -2.24 -2.32 -1.85
CA VAL A 33 -1.97 -2.00 -0.45
C VAL A 33 -0.62 -2.60 -0.11
N TYR A 34 0.25 -1.80 0.49
CA TYR A 34 1.60 -2.23 0.82
C TYR A 34 2.11 -1.58 2.10
N LEU A 35 3.03 -2.26 2.76
CA LEU A 35 3.73 -1.78 3.95
C LEU A 35 5.11 -1.26 3.52
N LEU A 36 5.42 -0.01 3.87
CA LEU A 36 6.73 0.60 3.68
C LEU A 36 7.47 0.65 5.01
N ARG A 37 8.59 -0.07 5.11
CA ARG A 37 9.45 -0.12 6.29
C ARG A 37 10.79 0.56 6.03
N PHE A 38 11.41 1.08 7.09
CA PHE A 38 12.79 1.53 7.04
C PHE A 38 13.75 0.33 6.86
N PRO A 39 14.81 0.42 6.04
CA PRO A 39 15.26 1.60 5.30
C PRO A 39 14.63 1.81 3.91
N GLU A 40 13.84 0.87 3.38
CA GLU A 40 12.98 1.02 2.16
C GLU A 40 12.40 -0.36 1.74
N ILE A 41 12.05 -1.21 2.71
CA ILE A 41 11.49 -2.54 2.41
C ILE A 41 10.01 -2.38 2.13
N LEU A 42 9.56 -2.90 0.98
CA LEU A 42 8.18 -2.82 0.54
C LEU A 42 7.56 -4.21 0.47
N ASP A 43 6.53 -4.43 1.29
CA ASP A 43 5.73 -5.66 1.25
C ASP A 43 4.35 -5.38 0.69
N ILE A 44 3.94 -6.14 -0.33
CA ILE A 44 2.57 -6.07 -0.84
C ILE A 44 1.66 -6.85 0.11
N LEU A 45 0.74 -6.14 0.76
CA LEU A 45 -0.26 -6.74 1.65
C LEU A 45 -1.46 -7.29 0.87
N GLY A 46 -1.79 -6.66 -0.26
CA GLY A 46 -2.86 -7.14 -1.12
C GLY A 46 -3.18 -6.24 -2.31
N VAL A 47 -4.00 -6.78 -3.22
CA VAL A 47 -4.57 -6.04 -4.34
C VAL A 47 -6.08 -6.19 -4.28
N PHE A 48 -6.78 -5.07 -4.14
CA PHE A 48 -8.22 -5.03 -3.92
C PHE A 48 -8.92 -4.31 -5.06
N HIS A 49 -10.12 -4.77 -5.41
CA HIS A 49 -10.96 -4.01 -6.34
C HIS A 49 -11.41 -2.70 -5.69
N GLY A 50 -11.45 -1.61 -6.45
CA GLY A 50 -11.71 -0.25 -5.95
C GLY A 50 -13.12 -0.06 -5.39
N ALA A 51 -14.06 -0.93 -5.72
CA ALA A 51 -15.40 -0.94 -5.13
C ALA A 51 -15.45 -1.62 -3.75
N LEU A 52 -14.38 -2.30 -3.32
CA LEU A 52 -14.33 -2.91 -1.98
C LEU A 52 -14.06 -1.86 -0.90
N ASP A 53 -14.65 -2.10 0.25
CA ASP A 53 -14.40 -1.38 1.50
C ASP A 53 -13.13 -1.93 2.15
N LEU A 54 -12.03 -1.16 2.10
CA LEU A 54 -10.71 -1.61 2.55
C LEU A 54 -10.66 -1.89 4.07
N ASP A 55 -11.43 -1.15 4.87
CA ASP A 55 -11.47 -1.33 6.33
C ASP A 55 -11.97 -2.72 6.75
N ARG A 56 -12.66 -3.43 5.86
CA ARG A 56 -13.13 -4.80 6.09
C ARG A 56 -12.06 -5.87 5.87
N TYR A 57 -10.98 -5.55 5.17
CA TYR A 57 -9.99 -6.53 4.72
C TYR A 57 -8.57 -6.25 5.22
N ILE A 58 -8.33 -5.07 5.79
CA ILE A 58 -7.05 -4.69 6.37
C ILE A 58 -7.29 -4.38 7.86
N PRO A 59 -7.24 -5.42 8.73
CA PRO A 59 -7.41 -5.25 10.17
C PRO A 59 -6.33 -4.33 10.74
#